data_AF-A0A7W5ZV05-F1
#
_entry.id   AF-A0A7W5ZV05-F1
#
_cell.length_a   1.000
_cell.length_b   1.000
_cell.length_c   1.000
_cell.angle_alpha   90.00
_cell.angle_beta   90.00
_cell.angle_gamma   90.00
#
_symmetry.space_group_name_H-M   'P 1'
#
loop_
_entity.id
_entity.type
_entity.pdbx_description
1 polymer ?
#
loop_
_entity_poly.entity_id
_entity_poly.type
_entity_poly.pdbx_seq_one_letter_code
_entity_poly.pdbx_strand_id
1 'polypeptide(L)'
;MEAFFQLRDYLNTLDEATKKVVFLDEIAWFDTPRSGFLAGLDSFWNQYCSKRNDIVLVICGSAASWIIKKVVNDRGGLHNRLTHQLLLKPFTLSETALFLEKKRVNLSEKEVAQLYMSVGGIPFYLNDIENGKSLPQILDKLFFEPQAKLKNEFQNLYASLFKNNHLHEKIVAALAQKSKGLTRKEIIEITGIKTGGTLSLVLEELIQCGFIQIIYPFQKAREEHLYRLVDEFSLFYFKFLFNNKGNNSWQQITQKQAYKIWTGYAFENLCFKHIFQIKKALGISGIISNVYSYTSKGDESYPGIQLDLVIDRDDNCINIVEAKFYNDEFVITEEYEKQLRRKAFVFKEKTRTRKNIFITIVSVFGVQKNRHYLSVVHNQLVLGELFTP
;
A
#
# COMPACT_ATOMS: atom_id res chain seq x y z
N MET A 1 10.13 28.81 -22.96
CA MET A 1 10.52 28.36 -24.32
C MET A 1 12.00 28.53 -24.58
N GLU A 2 12.60 29.66 -24.22
CA GLU A 2 14.04 29.94 -24.43
C GLU A 2 14.98 28.84 -23.89
N ALA A 3 14.74 28.32 -22.68
CA ALA A 3 15.55 27.24 -22.12
C ALA A 3 15.59 25.96 -22.99
N PHE A 4 14.48 25.60 -23.64
CA PHE A 4 14.44 24.44 -24.54
C PHE A 4 15.14 24.72 -25.87
N PHE A 5 15.17 25.98 -26.34
CA PHE A 5 15.98 26.35 -27.49
C PHE A 5 17.48 26.26 -27.17
N GLN A 6 17.91 26.77 -26.02
CA GLN A 6 19.30 26.63 -25.57
C GLN A 6 19.71 25.16 -25.42
N LEU A 7 18.83 24.34 -24.83
CA LEU A 7 19.06 22.90 -24.73
C LEU A 7 19.21 22.24 -26.10
N ARG A 8 18.33 22.58 -27.05
CA ARG A 8 18.40 22.10 -28.43
C ARG A 8 19.73 22.46 -29.10
N ASP A 9 20.14 23.72 -28.98
CA ASP A 9 21.34 24.21 -29.62
C ASP A 9 22.58 23.53 -29.01
N TYR A 10 22.59 23.30 -27.70
CA TYR A 10 23.62 22.49 -27.03
C TYR A 10 23.63 21.05 -27.53
N LEU A 11 22.48 20.37 -27.61
CA LEU A 11 22.39 18.99 -28.08
C LEU A 11 22.91 18.81 -29.52
N ASN A 12 22.76 19.83 -30.38
CA ASN A 12 23.31 19.83 -31.73
C ASN A 12 24.85 19.94 -31.78
N THR A 13 25.50 20.39 -30.70
CA THR A 13 26.98 20.42 -30.63
C THR A 13 27.58 19.07 -30.26
N LEU A 14 26.74 18.13 -29.79
CA LEU A 14 27.15 16.80 -29.37
C LEU A 14 27.10 15.80 -30.53
N ASP A 15 27.99 14.81 -30.51
CA ASP A 15 28.11 13.79 -31.57
C ASP A 15 26.82 12.97 -31.78
N GLU A 16 26.30 12.98 -33.00
CA GLU A 16 25.07 12.28 -33.41
C GLU A 16 25.17 10.75 -33.34
N ALA A 17 26.38 10.18 -33.38
CA ALA A 17 26.56 8.72 -33.28
C ALA A 17 26.30 8.18 -31.86
N THR A 18 26.28 9.06 -30.84
CA THR A 18 26.07 8.69 -29.45
C THR A 18 24.65 9.00 -28.98
N LYS A 19 24.08 8.08 -28.18
CA LYS A 19 22.80 8.33 -27.50
C LYS A 19 22.96 9.40 -26.42
N LYS A 20 22.06 10.36 -26.43
CA LYS A 20 21.98 11.50 -25.51
C LYS A 20 20.79 11.29 -24.58
N VAL A 21 21.05 11.28 -23.28
CA VAL A 21 19.99 11.16 -22.27
C VAL A 21 19.75 12.53 -21.64
N VAL A 22 18.54 13.06 -21.82
CA VAL A 22 18.06 14.25 -21.12
C VAL A 22 17.25 13.77 -19.92
N PHE A 23 17.79 13.96 -18.71
CA PHE A 23 17.12 13.58 -17.47
C PHE A 23 16.59 14.83 -16.77
N LEU A 24 15.26 14.93 -16.66
CA LEU A 24 14.58 16.02 -15.96
C LEU A 24 14.05 15.49 -14.63
N ASP A 25 14.82 15.74 -13.57
CA ASP A 25 14.42 15.37 -12.22
C ASP A 25 13.33 16.31 -11.69
N GLU A 26 12.40 15.75 -10.93
CA GLU A 26 11.33 16.49 -10.25
C GLU A 26 10.55 17.43 -11.18
N ILE A 27 10.10 16.90 -12.33
CA ILE A 27 9.55 17.67 -13.44
C ILE A 27 8.34 18.55 -13.07
N ALA A 28 7.57 18.13 -12.07
CA ALA A 28 6.40 18.86 -11.59
C ALA A 28 6.74 20.25 -11.03
N TRP A 29 7.99 20.47 -10.59
CA TRP A 29 8.46 21.77 -10.09
C TRP A 29 8.64 22.81 -11.19
N PHE A 30 8.87 22.39 -12.43
CA PHE A 30 8.98 23.33 -13.56
C PHE A 30 7.61 23.86 -14.00
N ASP A 31 6.51 23.17 -13.69
CA ASP A 31 5.15 23.57 -14.06
C ASP A 31 4.54 24.56 -13.05
N THR A 32 5.16 25.73 -12.95
CA THR A 32 4.64 26.86 -12.17
C THR A 32 3.62 27.68 -12.97
N PRO A 33 2.71 28.43 -12.30
CA PRO A 33 1.74 29.27 -12.99
C PRO A 33 2.41 30.21 -14.00
N ARG A 34 1.92 30.20 -15.25
CA ARG A 34 2.43 31.01 -16.38
C ARG A 34 3.86 30.68 -16.84
N SER A 35 4.46 29.58 -16.39
CA SER A 35 5.78 29.13 -16.87
C SER A 35 5.80 28.81 -18.38
N GLY A 36 4.66 28.37 -18.92
CA GLY A 36 4.59 27.80 -20.27
C GLY A 36 5.46 26.55 -20.44
N PHE A 37 5.87 25.91 -19.34
CA PHE A 37 6.81 24.79 -19.36
C PHE A 37 6.28 23.61 -20.15
N LEU A 38 5.04 23.17 -19.89
CA LEU A 38 4.43 22.05 -20.60
C LEU A 38 4.34 22.29 -22.11
N ALA A 39 3.97 23.50 -22.54
CA ALA A 39 3.96 23.85 -23.96
C ALA A 39 5.37 23.89 -24.57
N GLY A 40 6.36 24.34 -23.80
CA GLY A 40 7.76 24.30 -24.20
C GLY A 40 8.29 22.88 -24.35
N LEU A 41 7.96 22.00 -23.40
CA LEU A 41 8.35 20.59 -23.41
C LEU A 41 7.69 19.84 -24.57
N ASP A 42 6.41 20.10 -24.80
CA ASP A 42 5.64 19.57 -25.92
C ASP A 42 6.27 19.97 -27.26
N SER A 43 6.54 21.26 -27.44
CA SER A 43 7.22 21.78 -28.62
C SER A 43 8.62 21.17 -28.80
N PHE A 44 9.42 21.11 -27.74
CA PHE A 44 10.75 20.51 -27.74
C PHE A 44 10.71 19.05 -28.18
N TRP A 45 9.79 18.26 -27.63
CA TRP A 45 9.65 16.86 -28.00
C TRP A 45 9.17 16.71 -29.45
N ASN A 46 8.06 17.33 -29.82
CA ASN A 46 7.43 17.11 -31.12
C ASN A 46 8.22 17.73 -32.27
N GLN A 47 8.80 18.91 -32.10
CA GLN A 47 9.48 19.60 -33.20
C GLN A 47 10.93 19.15 -33.38
N TYR A 48 11.58 18.68 -32.31
CA TYR A 48 13.00 18.34 -32.28
C TYR A 48 13.28 16.88 -31.92
N CYS A 49 12.97 16.43 -30.70
CA CYS A 49 13.36 15.08 -30.24
C CYS A 49 12.74 13.95 -31.07
N SER A 50 11.47 14.08 -31.47
CA SER A 50 10.76 13.01 -32.19
C SER A 50 11.32 12.71 -33.59
N LYS A 51 12.10 13.63 -34.16
CA LYS A 51 12.77 13.49 -35.46
C LYS A 51 14.15 12.85 -35.36
N ARG A 52 14.57 12.50 -34.14
CA ARG A 52 15.91 12.04 -33.79
C ARG A 52 15.81 10.69 -33.07
N ASN A 53 16.67 9.75 -33.43
CA ASN A 53 16.72 8.42 -32.81
C ASN A 53 17.82 8.28 -31.74
N ASP A 54 18.62 9.34 -31.58
CA ASP A 54 19.75 9.41 -30.65
C ASP A 54 19.36 10.06 -29.31
N ILE A 55 18.14 10.57 -29.13
CA ILE A 55 17.72 11.25 -27.90
C ILE A 55 16.78 10.37 -27.07
N VAL A 56 17.07 10.26 -25.77
CA VAL A 56 16.18 9.68 -24.76
C VAL A 56 15.83 10.76 -23.75
N LEU A 57 14.54 11.08 -23.62
CA LEU A 57 14.04 11.94 -22.55
C LEU A 57 13.55 11.07 -21.40
N VAL A 58 14.12 11.26 -20.23
CA VAL A 58 13.69 10.63 -18.99
C VAL A 58 13.19 11.72 -18.05
N ILE A 59 11.99 11.52 -17.52
CA ILE A 59 11.38 12.44 -16.55
C ILE A 59 11.05 11.64 -15.29
N CYS A 60 11.20 12.28 -14.13
CA CYS A 60 10.72 11.73 -12.88
C CYS A 60 10.14 12.83 -12.00
N GLY A 61 9.49 12.41 -10.92
CA GLY A 61 8.96 13.32 -9.92
C GLY A 61 8.13 12.59 -8.88
N SER A 62 8.22 13.10 -7.66
CA SER A 62 7.45 12.66 -6.49
C SER A 62 5.93 12.83 -6.66
N ALA A 63 5.50 13.84 -7.42
CA ALA A 63 4.09 14.11 -7.71
C ALA A 63 3.51 13.15 -8.77
N ALA A 64 3.30 11.89 -8.41
CA ALA A 64 2.78 10.85 -9.31
C ALA A 64 1.47 11.27 -9.99
N SER A 65 0.55 11.93 -9.28
CA SER A 65 -0.71 12.42 -9.84
C SER A 65 -0.50 13.47 -10.93
N TRP A 66 0.50 14.34 -10.78
CA TRP A 66 0.87 15.32 -11.80
C TRP A 66 1.38 14.61 -13.06
N ILE A 67 2.29 13.65 -12.91
CA ILE A 67 2.85 12.88 -14.05
C ILE A 67 1.73 12.13 -14.78
N ILE A 68 0.87 11.43 -14.03
CA ILE A 68 -0.26 10.70 -14.61
C ILE A 68 -1.19 11.66 -15.36
N LYS A 69 -1.56 12.79 -14.78
CA LYS A 69 -2.53 13.71 -15.37
C LYS A 69 -1.98 14.53 -16.53
N LYS A 70 -0.72 14.95 -16.47
CA LYS A 70 -0.12 15.93 -17.38
C LYS A 70 0.79 15.32 -18.44
N VAL A 71 1.22 14.07 -18.24
CA VAL A 71 2.09 13.37 -19.18
C VAL A 71 1.40 12.11 -19.70
N VAL A 72 0.95 11.22 -18.81
CA VAL A 72 0.39 9.92 -19.22
C VAL A 72 -0.98 10.09 -19.88
N ASN A 73 -1.87 10.83 -19.23
CA ASN A 73 -3.24 11.11 -19.68
C ASN A 73 -3.35 12.46 -20.41
N ASP A 74 -2.23 13.00 -20.88
CA ASP A 74 -2.25 14.23 -21.66
C ASP A 74 -3.13 14.03 -22.89
N ARG A 75 -4.02 14.98 -23.17
CA ARG A 75 -4.85 14.97 -24.40
C ARG A 75 -4.29 15.89 -25.48
N GLY A 76 -3.16 16.54 -25.20
CA GLY A 76 -2.44 17.45 -26.08
C GLY A 76 -1.30 16.76 -26.81
N GLY A 77 -0.18 17.48 -26.98
CA GLY A 77 0.92 17.03 -27.85
C GLY A 77 1.85 15.97 -27.25
N LEU A 78 1.79 15.71 -25.94
CA LEU A 78 2.53 14.59 -25.32
C LEU A 78 1.75 13.27 -25.37
N HIS A 79 0.49 13.29 -25.80
CA HIS A 79 -0.33 12.09 -25.98
C HIS A 79 0.36 11.08 -26.91
N ASN A 80 0.37 9.80 -26.53
CA ASN A 80 1.04 8.71 -27.25
C ASN A 80 2.55 8.89 -27.50
N ARG A 81 3.24 9.77 -26.75
CA ARG A 81 4.70 9.93 -26.82
C ARG A 81 5.46 9.13 -25.77
N LEU A 82 4.75 8.70 -24.72
CA LEU A 82 5.30 7.87 -23.66
C LEU A 82 5.60 6.46 -24.18
N THR A 83 6.88 6.09 -24.24
CA THR A 83 7.34 4.77 -24.68
C THR A 83 7.42 3.77 -23.54
N HIS A 84 7.79 4.24 -22.34
CA HIS A 84 7.90 3.40 -21.16
C HIS A 84 7.51 4.17 -19.91
N GLN A 85 6.82 3.50 -18.99
CA GLN A 85 6.46 4.03 -17.69
C GLN A 85 7.00 3.10 -16.60
N LEU A 86 7.84 3.64 -15.73
CA LEU A 86 8.34 2.93 -14.56
C LEU A 86 7.72 3.52 -13.30
N LEU A 87 6.85 2.76 -12.65
CA LEU A 87 6.33 3.10 -11.33
C LEU A 87 7.20 2.43 -10.26
N LEU A 88 8.06 3.22 -9.61
CA LEU A 88 8.84 2.74 -8.47
C LEU A 88 7.91 2.55 -7.27
N LYS A 89 7.76 1.30 -6.84
CA LYS A 89 6.99 0.93 -5.65
C LYS A 89 7.91 0.86 -4.43
N PRO A 90 7.36 0.99 -3.21
CA PRO A 90 8.08 0.58 -2.00
C PRO A 90 8.57 -0.86 -2.12
N PHE A 91 9.67 -1.18 -1.45
CA PHE A 91 10.18 -2.54 -1.35
C PHE A 91 9.10 -3.50 -0.83
N THR A 92 9.14 -4.73 -1.30
CA THR A 92 8.46 -5.89 -0.73
C THR A 92 9.13 -6.32 0.58
N LEU A 93 8.54 -7.27 1.30
CA LEU A 93 9.20 -7.91 2.45
C LEU A 93 10.55 -8.54 2.08
N SER A 94 10.62 -9.21 0.93
CA SER A 94 11.86 -9.80 0.41
C SER A 94 12.94 -8.74 0.18
N GLU A 95 12.61 -7.67 -0.55
CA GLU A 95 13.54 -6.58 -0.83
C GLU A 95 13.93 -5.82 0.43
N THR A 96 13.03 -5.69 1.40
CA THR A 96 13.29 -5.06 2.70
C THR A 96 14.28 -5.91 3.52
N ALA A 97 14.07 -7.23 3.58
CA ALA A 97 15.00 -8.15 4.23
C ALA A 97 16.39 -8.09 3.57
N LEU A 98 16.43 -8.12 2.24
CA LEU A 98 17.68 -8.03 1.47
C LEU A 98 18.39 -6.69 1.71
N PHE A 99 17.65 -5.58 1.76
CA PHE A 99 18.21 -4.26 2.04
C PHE A 99 18.84 -4.19 3.44
N LEU A 100 18.15 -4.72 4.45
CA LEU A 100 18.64 -4.79 5.83
C LEU A 100 19.86 -5.71 5.95
N GLU A 101 19.86 -6.86 5.27
CA GLU A 101 20.99 -7.77 5.19
C GLU A 101 22.22 -7.09 4.60
N LYS A 102 22.06 -6.31 3.52
CA LYS A 102 23.16 -5.51 2.93
C LYS A 102 23.71 -4.46 3.89
N LYS A 103 22.89 -3.93 4.79
CA LYS A 103 23.31 -3.05 5.89
C LYS A 103 23.85 -3.80 7.11
N ARG A 104 23.97 -5.14 7.03
CA ARG A 104 24.37 -6.05 8.12
C ARG A 104 23.43 -6.00 9.33
N VAL A 105 22.18 -5.59 9.14
CA VAL A 105 21.16 -5.56 10.18
C VAL A 105 20.50 -6.93 10.23
N ASN A 106 20.70 -7.66 11.33
CA ASN A 106 20.14 -9.00 11.51
C ASN A 106 18.84 -8.94 12.30
N LEU A 107 17.70 -9.06 11.61
CA LEU A 107 16.36 -9.14 12.20
C LEU A 107 15.71 -10.44 11.74
N SER A 108 14.94 -11.08 12.63
CA SER A 108 14.08 -12.20 12.25
C SER A 108 13.00 -11.76 11.25
N GLU A 109 12.46 -12.69 10.46
CA GLU A 109 11.38 -12.39 9.50
C GLU A 109 10.19 -11.68 10.16
N LYS A 110 9.85 -12.08 11.39
CA LYS A 110 8.81 -11.43 12.19
C LYS A 110 9.17 -9.98 12.52
N GLU A 111 10.41 -9.72 12.93
CA GLU A 111 10.86 -8.35 13.23
C GLU A 111 10.92 -7.49 11.96
N VAL A 112 11.33 -8.07 10.83
CA VAL A 112 11.27 -7.39 9.53
C VAL A 112 9.82 -7.06 9.17
N ALA A 113 8.88 -8.00 9.36
CA ALA A 113 7.47 -7.74 9.14
C ALA A 113 6.90 -6.67 10.09
N GLN A 114 7.31 -6.65 11.36
CA GLN A 114 6.91 -5.60 12.32
C GLN A 114 7.45 -4.24 11.91
N LEU A 115 8.72 -4.15 11.53
CA LEU A 115 9.32 -2.93 10.99
C LEU A 115 8.57 -2.48 9.73
N TYR A 116 8.33 -3.39 8.80
CA TYR A 116 7.58 -3.12 7.57
C TYR A 116 6.17 -2.61 7.87
N MET A 117 5.45 -3.23 8.80
CA MET A 117 4.12 -2.76 9.23
C MET A 117 4.16 -1.35 9.86
N SER A 118 5.30 -0.93 10.39
CA SER A 118 5.49 0.41 10.97
C SER A 118 5.88 1.48 9.96
N VAL A 119 6.76 1.18 9.01
CA VAL A 119 7.37 2.20 8.12
C VAL A 119 7.20 1.92 6.63
N GLY A 120 6.66 0.75 6.28
CA GLY A 120 6.59 0.25 4.91
C GLY A 120 7.96 -0.13 4.35
N GLY A 121 8.00 -0.46 3.07
CA GLY A 121 9.24 -0.75 2.33
C GLY A 121 9.93 0.51 1.79
N ILE A 122 9.87 1.64 2.48
CA ILE A 122 10.39 2.92 1.97
C ILE A 122 11.91 2.99 2.20
N PRO A 123 12.74 3.03 1.14
CA PRO A 123 14.19 2.97 1.29
C PRO A 123 14.76 4.11 2.13
N PHE A 124 14.17 5.31 2.04
CA PHE A 124 14.58 6.48 2.82
C PHE A 124 14.49 6.23 4.33
N TYR A 125 13.42 5.59 4.81
CA TYR A 125 13.24 5.27 6.23
C TYR A 125 14.16 4.12 6.67
N LEU A 126 14.32 3.11 5.81
CA LEU A 126 15.18 1.95 6.09
C LEU A 126 16.67 2.33 6.13
N ASN A 127 17.08 3.43 5.47
CA ASN A 127 18.47 3.82 5.38
C ASN A 127 19.08 4.25 6.72
N ASP A 128 18.28 4.72 7.68
CA ASP A 128 18.79 5.16 8.99
C ASP A 128 18.87 4.03 10.02
N ILE A 129 18.54 2.81 9.61
CA ILE A 129 18.61 1.64 10.47
C ILE A 129 20.07 1.21 10.60
N GLU A 130 20.51 1.10 11.86
CA GLU A 130 21.88 0.75 12.23
C GLU A 130 21.97 -0.71 12.65
N ASN A 131 23.10 -1.34 12.33
CA ASN A 131 23.45 -2.67 12.82
C ASN A 131 23.60 -2.69 14.35
N GLY A 132 23.36 -3.84 14.97
CA GLY A 132 23.57 -4.08 16.40
C GLY A 132 22.41 -3.63 17.29
N LYS A 133 21.28 -3.22 16.70
CA LYS A 133 20.09 -2.76 17.41
C LYS A 133 18.95 -3.74 17.29
N SER A 134 18.24 -3.94 18.40
CA SER A 134 16.96 -4.65 18.42
C SER A 134 15.86 -3.82 17.76
N LEU A 135 14.79 -4.46 17.29
CA LEU A 135 13.64 -3.77 16.70
C LEU A 135 13.08 -2.63 17.58
N PRO A 136 12.91 -2.78 18.90
CA PRO A 136 12.48 -1.67 19.75
C PRO A 136 13.44 -0.48 19.73
N GLN A 137 14.75 -0.71 19.78
CA GLN A 137 15.75 0.37 19.71
C GLN A 137 15.71 1.08 18.34
N ILE A 138 15.47 0.33 17.26
CA ILE A 138 15.32 0.91 15.92
C ILE A 138 14.10 1.84 15.88
N LEU A 139 12.93 1.37 16.34
CA LEU A 139 11.70 2.16 16.32
C LEU A 139 11.75 3.35 17.29
N ASP A 140 12.41 3.20 18.44
CA ASP A 140 12.69 4.31 19.36
C ASP A 140 13.51 5.41 18.70
N LYS A 141 14.59 5.04 18.00
CA LYS A 141 15.43 6.01 17.27
C LYS A 141 14.68 6.67 16.10
N LEU A 142 13.84 5.92 15.40
CA LEU A 142 13.08 6.46 14.27
C LEU A 142 11.99 7.43 14.71
N PHE A 143 11.35 7.22 15.87
CA PHE A 143 10.12 7.94 16.24
C PHE A 143 10.09 8.61 17.63
N PHE A 144 10.69 8.00 18.64
CA PHE A 144 10.45 8.36 20.04
C PHE A 144 11.61 9.14 20.69
N GLU A 145 12.81 9.12 20.12
CA GLU A 145 13.92 9.96 20.56
C GLU A 145 13.63 11.46 20.33
N PRO A 146 14.19 12.38 21.16
CA PRO A 146 13.93 13.82 21.03
C PRO A 146 14.21 14.40 19.65
N GLN A 147 15.26 13.91 18.98
CA GLN A 147 15.69 14.26 17.63
C GLN A 147 15.44 13.12 16.62
N ALA A 148 14.44 12.27 16.90
CA ALA A 148 14.05 11.19 16.02
C ALA A 148 13.79 11.70 14.59
N LYS A 149 14.39 11.04 13.61
CA LYS A 149 14.40 11.52 12.22
C LYS A 149 13.00 11.62 11.64
N LEU A 150 12.12 10.67 11.98
CA LEU A 150 10.77 10.60 11.41
C LEU A 150 9.70 11.27 12.30
N LYS A 151 10.12 12.04 13.30
CA LYS A 151 9.21 12.69 14.26
C LYS A 151 8.17 13.60 13.59
N ASN A 152 8.59 14.34 12.57
CA ASN A 152 7.73 15.25 11.79
C ASN A 152 7.43 14.71 10.38
N GLU A 153 7.76 13.44 10.12
CA GLU A 153 7.72 12.89 8.76
C GLU A 153 6.31 12.90 8.18
N PHE A 154 5.27 12.65 8.98
CA PHE A 154 3.90 12.67 8.49
C PHE A 154 3.54 14.03 7.88
N GLN A 155 3.79 15.13 8.58
CA GLN A 155 3.52 16.47 8.06
C GLN A 155 4.39 16.80 6.84
N ASN A 156 5.68 16.45 6.89
CA ASN A 156 6.62 16.73 5.81
C ASN A 156 6.25 15.98 4.53
N LEU A 157 5.94 14.69 4.64
CA LEU A 157 5.56 13.82 3.55
C LEU A 157 4.31 14.35 2.85
N TYR A 158 3.22 14.59 3.58
CA TYR A 158 1.97 15.08 2.99
C TYR A 158 2.12 16.47 2.38
N ALA A 159 2.91 17.36 3.01
CA ALA A 159 3.17 18.69 2.47
C ALA A 159 4.00 18.66 1.18
N SER A 160 4.94 17.73 1.06
CA SER A 160 5.76 17.57 -0.15
C SER A 160 4.99 16.99 -1.34
N LEU A 161 4.06 16.06 -1.08
CA LEU A 161 3.32 15.35 -2.11
C LEU A 161 2.08 16.10 -2.61
N PHE A 162 1.44 16.89 -1.76
CA PHE A 162 0.13 17.47 -2.05
C PHE A 162 0.07 18.98 -1.82
N LYS A 163 -0.33 19.74 -2.84
CA LYS A 163 -0.57 21.19 -2.74
C LYS A 163 -1.63 21.53 -1.67
N ASN A 164 -2.65 20.69 -1.52
CA ASN A 164 -3.72 20.81 -0.52
C ASN A 164 -3.63 19.68 0.52
N ASN A 165 -2.49 19.54 1.17
CA ASN A 165 -2.20 18.47 2.14
C ASN A 165 -3.27 18.32 3.24
N HIS A 166 -3.84 19.40 3.76
CA HIS A 166 -4.83 19.36 4.85
C HIS A 166 -6.08 18.53 4.53
N LEU A 167 -6.53 18.51 3.27
CA LEU A 167 -7.67 17.67 2.87
C LEU A 167 -7.27 16.19 2.81
N HIS A 168 -6.06 15.90 2.34
CA HIS A 168 -5.50 14.55 2.30
C HIS A 168 -5.35 13.99 3.71
N GLU A 169 -4.73 14.76 4.61
CA GLU A 169 -4.56 14.41 6.02
C GLU A 169 -5.90 14.14 6.71
N LYS A 170 -6.93 14.96 6.47
CA LYS A 170 -8.28 14.73 7.03
C LYS A 170 -8.90 13.42 6.57
N ILE A 171 -8.80 13.10 5.27
CA ILE A 171 -9.36 11.84 4.74
C ILE A 171 -8.60 10.65 5.31
N VAL A 172 -7.26 10.72 5.36
CA VAL A 172 -6.44 9.64 5.90
C VAL A 172 -6.71 9.46 7.40
N ALA A 173 -6.85 10.54 8.16
CA ALA A 173 -7.24 10.50 9.57
C ALA A 173 -8.63 9.85 9.77
N ALA A 174 -9.60 10.14 8.90
CA ALA A 174 -10.91 9.49 8.94
C ALA A 174 -10.80 7.98 8.67
N LEU A 175 -10.05 7.60 7.64
CA LEU A 175 -9.83 6.20 7.26
C LEU A 175 -9.09 5.42 8.34
N ALA A 176 -8.14 6.04 9.04
CA ALA A 176 -7.39 5.42 10.14
C ALA A 176 -8.30 5.00 11.32
N GLN A 177 -9.49 5.60 11.46
CA GLN A 177 -10.44 5.25 12.53
C GLN A 177 -11.14 3.91 12.28
N LYS A 178 -11.20 3.45 11.03
CA LYS A 178 -11.95 2.25 10.65
C LYS A 178 -11.11 1.36 9.73
N SER A 179 -10.59 0.28 10.31
CA SER A 179 -9.79 -0.73 9.60
C SER A 179 -10.43 -1.25 8.31
N LYS A 180 -11.76 -1.37 8.29
CA LYS A 180 -12.52 -1.88 7.14
C LYS A 180 -12.53 -0.95 5.92
N GLY A 181 -12.06 0.28 6.11
CA GLY A 181 -12.30 1.36 5.17
C GLY A 181 -13.66 2.02 5.36
N LEU A 182 -13.86 3.08 4.59
CA LEU A 182 -15.06 3.92 4.61
C LEU A 182 -15.63 4.04 3.21
N THR A 183 -16.96 4.09 3.12
CA THR A 183 -17.65 4.54 1.91
C THR A 183 -17.39 6.03 1.69
N ARG A 184 -17.60 6.51 0.46
CA ARG A 184 -17.52 7.94 0.16
C ARG A 184 -18.45 8.77 1.06
N LYS A 185 -19.65 8.26 1.38
CA LYS A 185 -20.63 8.93 2.26
C LYS A 185 -20.09 9.09 3.68
N GLU A 186 -19.56 8.01 4.26
CA GLU A 186 -18.95 8.05 5.60
C GLU A 186 -17.74 9.00 5.65
N ILE A 187 -16.93 9.06 4.58
CA ILE A 187 -15.81 10.03 4.50
C ILE A 187 -16.34 11.46 4.55
N ILE A 188 -17.40 11.78 3.81
CA ILE A 188 -18.01 13.12 3.81
C ILE A 188 -18.52 13.47 5.22
N GLU A 189 -19.25 12.55 5.85
CA GLU A 189 -19.82 12.75 7.18
C GLU A 189 -18.74 13.00 8.25
N ILE A 190 -17.65 12.23 8.23
CA ILE A 190 -16.56 12.35 9.22
C ILE A 190 -15.70 13.60 8.96
N THR A 191 -15.39 13.90 7.69
CA THR A 191 -14.43 14.96 7.34
C THR A 191 -15.07 16.34 7.19
N GLY A 192 -16.39 16.40 6.95
CA GLY A 192 -17.11 17.63 6.61
C GLY A 192 -16.75 18.22 5.24
N ILE A 193 -16.01 17.48 4.41
CA ILE A 193 -15.62 17.93 3.07
C ILE A 193 -16.85 17.88 2.16
N LYS A 194 -17.14 19.00 1.47
CA LYS A 194 -18.29 19.09 0.55
C LYS A 194 -18.19 18.06 -0.56
N THR A 195 -19.32 17.43 -0.90
CA THR A 195 -19.46 16.60 -2.10
C THR A 195 -19.11 17.41 -3.35
N GLY A 196 -18.27 16.86 -4.22
CA GLY A 196 -17.96 17.47 -5.51
C GLY A 196 -16.62 17.01 -6.08
N GLY A 197 -16.15 17.76 -7.09
CA GLY A 197 -14.89 17.47 -7.80
C GLY A 197 -13.66 17.48 -6.89
N THR A 198 -13.62 18.33 -5.87
CA THR A 198 -12.50 18.41 -4.92
C THR A 198 -12.29 17.10 -4.17
N LEU A 199 -13.33 16.51 -3.60
CA LEU A 199 -13.22 15.24 -2.88
C LEU A 199 -12.79 14.11 -3.81
N SER A 200 -13.32 14.08 -5.04
CA SER A 200 -12.91 13.07 -6.04
C SER A 200 -11.43 13.20 -6.39
N LEU A 201 -10.94 14.42 -6.59
CA LEU A 201 -9.54 14.69 -6.87
C LEU A 201 -8.64 14.21 -5.73
N VAL A 202 -8.93 14.58 -4.48
CA VAL A 202 -8.12 14.19 -3.32
C VAL A 202 -8.10 12.67 -3.14
N LEU A 203 -9.24 11.99 -3.32
CA LEU A 203 -9.28 10.52 -3.24
C LEU A 203 -8.48 9.87 -4.36
N GLU A 204 -8.55 10.40 -5.59
CA GLU A 204 -7.77 9.92 -6.73
C GLU A 204 -6.26 10.10 -6.48
N GLU A 205 -5.84 11.26 -5.98
CA GLU A 205 -4.45 11.56 -5.61
C GLU A 205 -3.93 10.58 -4.54
N LEU A 206 -4.72 10.33 -3.49
CA LEU A 206 -4.37 9.35 -2.45
C LEU A 206 -4.27 7.92 -2.98
N ILE A 207 -5.11 7.53 -3.95
CA ILE A 207 -5.05 6.20 -4.58
C ILE A 207 -3.80 6.08 -5.43
N GLN A 208 -3.53 7.08 -6.27
CA GLN A 208 -2.38 7.07 -7.19
C GLN A 208 -1.05 7.06 -6.44
N CYS A 209 -0.97 7.77 -5.31
CA CYS A 209 0.20 7.76 -4.43
C CYS A 209 0.29 6.51 -3.54
N GLY A 210 -0.70 5.61 -3.58
CA GLY A 210 -0.67 4.35 -2.84
C GLY A 210 -1.00 4.47 -1.34
N PHE A 211 -1.52 5.61 -0.88
CA PHE A 211 -1.97 5.76 0.50
C PHE A 211 -3.24 4.97 0.78
N ILE A 212 -4.16 4.97 -0.17
CA ILE A 212 -5.45 4.30 -0.03
C ILE A 212 -5.70 3.34 -1.19
N GLN A 213 -6.45 2.28 -0.91
CA GLN A 213 -6.88 1.30 -1.89
C GLN A 213 -8.40 1.26 -1.95
N ILE A 214 -8.94 1.10 -3.16
CA ILE A 214 -10.36 0.79 -3.34
C ILE A 214 -10.58 -0.71 -3.11
N ILE A 215 -11.45 -1.03 -2.17
CA ILE A 215 -11.97 -2.38 -1.97
C ILE A 215 -13.35 -2.46 -2.58
N TYR A 216 -13.47 -3.33 -3.58
CA TYR A 216 -14.75 -3.64 -4.18
C TYR A 216 -15.49 -4.69 -3.35
N PRO A 217 -16.79 -4.51 -3.13
CA PRO A 217 -17.60 -5.54 -2.51
C PRO A 217 -17.72 -6.77 -3.41
N PHE A 218 -17.70 -7.96 -2.81
CA PHE A 218 -17.91 -9.22 -3.52
C PHE A 218 -19.31 -9.26 -4.14
N GLN A 219 -19.39 -9.44 -5.46
CA GLN A 219 -20.65 -9.60 -6.23
C GLN A 219 -21.71 -8.48 -6.01
N LYS A 220 -21.30 -7.28 -5.57
CA LYS A 220 -22.19 -6.11 -5.50
C LYS A 220 -21.81 -5.06 -6.53
N ALA A 221 -22.68 -4.05 -6.69
CA ALA A 221 -22.42 -2.90 -7.56
C ALA A 221 -21.10 -2.20 -7.18
N ARG A 222 -20.31 -1.83 -8.19
CA ARG A 222 -19.03 -1.12 -8.01
C ARG A 222 -19.18 0.23 -7.30
N GLU A 223 -20.40 0.78 -7.26
CA GLU A 223 -20.72 2.08 -6.63
C GLU A 223 -20.65 2.04 -5.10
N GLU A 224 -20.71 0.85 -4.47
CA GLU A 224 -20.62 0.67 -3.01
C GLU A 224 -19.20 0.31 -2.52
N HIS A 225 -18.17 0.71 -3.25
CA HIS A 225 -16.79 0.42 -2.85
C HIS A 225 -16.37 1.19 -1.59
N LEU A 226 -15.41 0.60 -0.88
CA LEU A 226 -14.79 1.18 0.30
C LEU A 226 -13.41 1.71 -0.06
N TYR A 227 -13.03 2.83 0.54
CA TYR A 227 -11.64 3.29 0.55
C TYR A 227 -11.00 2.76 1.82
N ARG A 228 -9.87 2.06 1.73
CA ARG A 228 -9.11 1.55 2.88
C ARG A 228 -7.75 2.22 2.90
N LEU A 229 -7.31 2.65 4.08
CA LEU A 229 -5.95 3.14 4.29
C LEU A 229 -4.98 1.95 4.35
N VAL A 230 -4.03 1.92 3.40
CA VAL A 230 -3.09 0.81 3.22
C VAL A 230 -1.63 1.21 3.43
N ASP A 231 -1.33 2.50 3.51
CA ASP A 231 0.00 3.00 3.86
C ASP A 231 0.36 2.68 5.32
N GLU A 232 1.45 1.95 5.50
CA GLU A 232 1.91 1.45 6.80
C GLU A 232 2.27 2.59 7.76
N PHE A 233 2.98 3.60 7.26
CA PHE A 233 3.44 4.70 8.10
C PHE A 233 2.27 5.55 8.60
N SER A 234 1.29 5.87 7.74
CA SER A 234 0.09 6.60 8.14
C SER A 234 -0.71 5.85 9.20
N LEU A 235 -0.84 4.53 9.06
CA LEU A 235 -1.51 3.69 10.05
C LEU A 235 -0.79 3.68 11.39
N PHE A 236 0.52 3.54 11.34
CA PHE A 236 1.38 3.61 12.52
C PHE A 236 1.27 4.99 13.20
N TYR A 237 1.35 6.06 12.42
CA TYR A 237 1.29 7.43 12.87
C TYR A 237 0.00 7.74 13.63
N PHE A 238 -1.17 7.48 13.02
CA PHE A 238 -2.45 7.76 13.68
C PHE A 238 -2.68 6.88 14.91
N LYS A 239 -2.10 5.68 14.93
CA LYS A 239 -2.28 4.76 16.05
C LYS A 239 -1.39 5.10 17.25
N PHE A 240 -0.13 5.48 17.01
CA PHE A 240 0.88 5.56 18.07
C PHE A 240 1.60 6.90 18.18
N LEU A 241 1.58 7.76 17.15
CA LEU A 241 2.33 9.02 17.16
C LEU A 241 1.42 10.25 17.32
N PHE A 242 0.28 10.28 16.64
CA PHE A 242 -0.60 11.46 16.55
C PHE A 242 -1.00 12.05 17.91
N ASN A 243 -1.36 11.20 18.88
CA ASN A 243 -1.79 11.63 20.23
C ASN A 243 -0.73 11.33 21.31
N ASN A 244 0.50 10.99 20.93
CA ASN A 244 1.52 10.62 21.89
C ASN A 244 2.17 11.85 22.52
N LYS A 245 1.59 12.31 23.63
CA LYS A 245 2.10 13.44 24.42
C LYS A 245 3.19 13.03 25.44
N GLY A 246 3.60 11.76 25.47
CA GLY A 246 4.54 11.25 26.48
C GLY A 246 5.79 10.61 25.87
N ASN A 247 6.82 10.45 26.70
CA ASN A 247 8.04 9.69 26.39
C ASN A 247 7.76 8.17 26.45
N ASN A 248 6.77 7.69 25.72
CA ASN A 248 6.53 6.25 25.60
C ASN A 248 7.63 5.66 24.71
N SER A 249 8.34 4.65 25.19
CA SER A 249 9.19 3.81 24.33
C SER A 249 8.34 2.78 23.59
N TRP A 250 8.87 2.29 22.47
CA TRP A 250 8.25 1.23 21.69
C TRP A 250 8.01 -0.02 22.53
N GLN A 251 8.93 -0.36 23.42
CA GLN A 251 8.78 -1.50 24.32
C GLN A 251 7.50 -1.41 25.15
N GLN A 252 7.15 -0.23 25.68
CA GLN A 252 5.91 -0.03 26.43
C GLN A 252 4.67 -0.11 25.54
N ILE A 253 4.78 0.32 24.28
CA ILE A 253 3.67 0.25 23.30
C ILE A 253 3.33 -1.20 23.00
N THR A 254 4.32 -2.07 22.78
CA THR A 254 4.09 -3.48 22.42
C THR A 254 3.30 -4.29 23.45
N GLN A 255 3.30 -3.85 24.72
CA GLN A 255 2.57 -4.52 25.80
C GLN A 255 1.08 -4.15 25.85
N LYS A 256 0.67 -3.07 25.18
CA LYS A 256 -0.70 -2.53 25.27
C LYS A 256 -1.65 -3.29 24.33
N GLN A 257 -2.92 -3.40 24.71
CA GLN A 257 -3.97 -3.99 23.85
C GLN A 257 -4.11 -3.25 22.51
N ALA A 258 -3.86 -1.94 22.50
CA ALA A 258 -3.84 -1.12 21.30
C ALA A 258 -2.85 -1.62 20.25
N TYR A 259 -1.71 -2.16 20.68
CA TYR A 259 -0.70 -2.77 19.81
C TYR A 259 -1.20 -4.06 19.20
N LYS A 260 -1.75 -4.98 20.01
CA LYS A 260 -2.31 -6.26 19.51
C LYS A 260 -3.40 -6.07 18.46
N ILE A 261 -4.27 -5.06 18.66
CA ILE A 261 -5.31 -4.71 17.69
C ILE A 261 -4.68 -4.19 16.39
N TRP A 262 -3.68 -3.32 16.51
CA TRP A 262 -2.99 -2.76 15.35
C TRP A 262 -2.22 -3.82 14.56
N THR A 263 -1.52 -4.75 15.22
CA THR A 263 -0.76 -5.81 14.53
C THR A 263 -1.67 -6.71 13.71
N GLY A 264 -2.88 -7.03 14.21
CA GLY A 264 -3.86 -7.78 13.42
C GLY A 264 -4.19 -7.05 12.12
N TYR A 265 -4.57 -5.78 12.23
CA TYR A 265 -4.95 -4.97 11.06
C TYR A 265 -3.79 -4.71 10.09
N ALA A 266 -2.62 -4.34 10.60
CA ALA A 266 -1.44 -4.09 9.79
C ALA A 266 -1.00 -5.39 9.08
N PHE A 267 -1.15 -6.54 9.72
CA PHE A 267 -0.84 -7.83 9.09
C PHE A 267 -1.85 -8.23 8.02
N GLU A 268 -3.13 -7.90 8.16
CA GLU A 268 -4.09 -8.04 7.07
C GLU A 268 -3.67 -7.22 5.84
N ASN A 269 -3.30 -5.95 6.03
CA ASN A 269 -2.82 -5.09 4.94
C ASN A 269 -1.54 -5.66 4.30
N LEU A 270 -0.63 -6.18 5.12
CA LEU A 270 0.58 -6.84 4.64
C LEU A 270 0.25 -8.04 3.74
N CYS A 271 -0.73 -8.85 4.13
CA CYS A 271 -1.22 -9.98 3.33
C CYS A 271 -1.83 -9.51 1.99
N PHE A 272 -2.61 -8.42 1.99
CA PHE A 272 -3.12 -7.83 0.75
C PHE A 272 -1.99 -7.37 -0.18
N LYS A 273 -0.95 -6.72 0.37
CA LYS A 273 0.20 -6.23 -0.40
C LYS A 273 1.04 -7.38 -0.98
N HIS A 274 1.10 -8.52 -0.29
CA HIS A 274 1.83 -9.73 -0.69
C HIS A 274 0.91 -10.82 -1.25
N ILE A 275 -0.19 -10.42 -1.88
CA ILE A 275 -1.17 -11.36 -2.46
C ILE A 275 -0.56 -12.26 -3.54
N PHE A 276 0.45 -11.77 -4.26
CA PHE A 276 1.19 -12.56 -5.24
C PHE A 276 1.90 -13.74 -4.56
N GLN A 277 2.62 -13.48 -3.47
CA GLN A 277 3.32 -14.49 -2.67
C GLN A 277 2.33 -15.49 -2.06
N ILE A 278 1.19 -15.01 -1.53
CA ILE A 278 0.10 -15.88 -1.03
C ILE A 278 -0.40 -16.82 -2.13
N LYS A 279 -0.69 -16.29 -3.34
CA LYS A 279 -1.14 -17.11 -4.48
C LYS A 279 -0.07 -18.12 -4.91
N LYS A 280 1.21 -17.74 -4.87
CA LYS A 280 2.35 -18.60 -5.19
C LYS A 280 2.48 -19.75 -4.20
N ALA A 281 2.42 -19.45 -2.90
CA ALA A 281 2.51 -20.44 -1.84
C ALA A 281 1.32 -21.42 -1.83
N LEU A 282 0.13 -20.95 -2.18
CA LEU A 282 -1.05 -21.80 -2.40
C LEU A 282 -0.99 -22.64 -3.67
N GLY A 283 -0.01 -22.41 -4.56
CA GLY A 283 0.09 -23.09 -5.86
C GLY A 283 -0.96 -22.63 -6.88
N ILE A 284 -1.51 -21.42 -6.73
CA ILE A 284 -2.62 -20.90 -7.53
C ILE A 284 -2.26 -19.69 -8.41
N SER A 285 -0.97 -19.37 -8.56
CA SER A 285 -0.54 -18.23 -9.39
C SER A 285 -0.96 -18.32 -10.86
N GLY A 286 -1.15 -19.54 -11.38
CA GLY A 286 -1.65 -19.76 -12.74
C GLY A 286 -3.18 -19.63 -12.88
N ILE A 287 -3.91 -19.47 -11.78
CA ILE A 287 -5.37 -19.43 -11.77
C ILE A 287 -5.84 -17.97 -11.74
N ILE A 288 -6.64 -17.61 -12.74
CA ILE A 288 -7.31 -16.31 -12.77
C ILE A 288 -8.17 -16.17 -11.52
N SER A 289 -7.92 -15.09 -10.78
CA SER A 289 -8.55 -14.91 -9.47
C SER A 289 -8.65 -13.44 -9.08
N ASN A 290 -9.80 -13.08 -8.52
CA ASN A 290 -10.09 -11.77 -7.96
C ASN A 290 -9.93 -11.79 -6.45
N VAL A 291 -9.56 -10.63 -5.88
CA VAL A 291 -9.19 -10.52 -4.48
C VAL A 291 -10.05 -9.45 -3.83
N TYR A 292 -10.67 -9.79 -2.70
CA TYR A 292 -11.65 -8.95 -2.02
C TYR A 292 -11.40 -8.94 -0.52
N SER A 293 -11.87 -7.88 0.15
CA SER A 293 -12.22 -7.98 1.57
C SER A 293 -13.74 -8.12 1.67
N TYR A 294 -14.23 -8.93 2.61
CA TYR A 294 -15.65 -9.21 2.71
C TYR A 294 -16.18 -8.91 4.11
N THR A 295 -17.24 -8.12 4.16
CA THR A 295 -18.02 -7.92 5.37
C THR A 295 -19.50 -8.00 5.06
N SER A 296 -20.25 -8.63 5.95
CA SER A 296 -21.71 -8.61 5.95
C SER A 296 -22.18 -8.10 7.30
N LYS A 297 -23.09 -7.12 7.28
CA LYS A 297 -23.87 -6.78 8.49
C LYS A 297 -24.75 -7.98 8.84
N GLY A 298 -25.00 -8.16 10.13
CA GLY A 298 -25.95 -9.16 10.59
C GLY A 298 -27.38 -8.72 10.31
N ASP A 299 -28.26 -9.69 10.16
CA ASP A 299 -29.71 -9.53 10.09
C ASP A 299 -30.41 -10.62 10.90
N GLU A 300 -31.74 -10.69 10.79
CA GLU A 300 -32.56 -11.66 11.53
C GLU A 300 -32.19 -13.11 11.21
N SER A 301 -31.70 -13.39 10.00
CA SER A 301 -31.37 -14.75 9.56
C SER A 301 -29.93 -15.13 9.88
N TYR A 302 -28.98 -14.18 9.77
CA TYR A 302 -27.55 -14.49 9.89
C TYR A 302 -26.80 -13.44 10.70
N PRO A 303 -25.84 -13.86 11.56
CA PRO A 303 -24.99 -12.92 12.26
C PRO A 303 -24.04 -12.21 11.29
N GLY A 304 -23.57 -11.03 11.69
CA GLY A 304 -22.57 -10.29 10.94
C GLY A 304 -21.25 -11.05 10.88
N ILE A 305 -20.61 -11.03 9.71
CA ILE A 305 -19.30 -11.66 9.51
C ILE A 305 -18.32 -10.69 8.86
N GLN A 306 -17.04 -10.95 9.12
CA GLN A 306 -15.91 -10.29 8.49
C GLN A 306 -14.90 -11.35 8.11
N LEU A 307 -14.44 -11.28 6.86
CA LEU A 307 -13.36 -12.08 6.32
C LEU A 307 -12.23 -11.12 5.96
N ASP A 308 -11.02 -11.43 6.40
CA ASP A 308 -9.87 -10.57 6.21
C ASP A 308 -9.59 -10.42 4.71
N LEU A 309 -9.46 -11.57 4.03
CA LEU A 309 -9.16 -11.67 2.61
C LEU A 309 -9.96 -12.82 1.96
N VAL A 310 -10.48 -12.58 0.76
CA VAL A 310 -11.20 -13.57 -0.07
C VAL A 310 -10.54 -13.62 -1.44
N ILE A 311 -10.12 -14.81 -1.85
CA ILE A 311 -9.58 -15.06 -3.20
C ILE A 311 -10.62 -15.86 -3.96
N ASP A 312 -11.31 -15.21 -4.88
CA ASP A 312 -12.30 -15.82 -5.76
C ASP A 312 -11.62 -16.30 -7.02
N ARG A 313 -11.66 -17.61 -7.28
CA ARG A 313 -10.89 -18.26 -8.35
C ARG A 313 -11.81 -18.77 -9.45
N ASP A 314 -11.32 -18.75 -10.68
CA ASP A 314 -12.11 -19.19 -11.84
C ASP A 314 -12.21 -20.73 -11.98
N ASP A 315 -11.50 -21.48 -11.14
CA ASP A 315 -11.56 -22.95 -11.05
C ASP A 315 -12.63 -23.46 -10.06
N ASN A 316 -13.72 -22.71 -9.90
CA ASN A 316 -14.84 -23.02 -8.99
C ASN A 316 -14.45 -23.14 -7.51
N CYS A 317 -13.37 -22.49 -7.09
CA CYS A 317 -12.91 -22.45 -5.71
C CYS A 317 -12.88 -21.02 -5.15
N ILE A 318 -13.05 -20.89 -3.84
CA ILE A 318 -12.86 -19.64 -3.10
C ILE A 318 -11.98 -19.95 -1.90
N ASN A 319 -10.89 -19.20 -1.73
CA ASN A 319 -10.13 -19.23 -0.49
C ASN A 319 -10.63 -18.10 0.42
N ILE A 320 -11.13 -18.45 1.60
CA ILE A 320 -11.32 -17.53 2.72
C ILE A 320 -10.02 -17.54 3.51
N VAL A 321 -9.36 -16.39 3.60
CA VAL A 321 -8.06 -16.25 4.23
C VAL A 321 -8.19 -15.44 5.51
N GLU A 322 -7.70 -15.99 6.62
CA GLU A 322 -7.64 -15.31 7.93
C GLU A 322 -6.19 -15.08 8.32
N ALA A 323 -5.85 -13.83 8.64
CA ALA A 323 -4.51 -13.43 9.03
C ALA A 323 -4.37 -13.46 10.56
N LYS A 324 -3.28 -14.04 11.08
CA LYS A 324 -3.04 -14.23 12.52
C LYS A 324 -1.61 -13.88 12.91
N PHE A 325 -1.46 -12.72 13.55
CA PHE A 325 -0.17 -12.22 14.01
C PHE A 325 0.05 -12.52 15.50
N TYR A 326 0.70 -13.64 15.81
CA TYR A 326 0.98 -14.11 17.18
C TYR A 326 2.48 -14.33 17.41
N ASN A 327 2.86 -14.44 18.68
CA ASN A 327 4.25 -14.66 19.08
C ASN A 327 4.69 -16.12 19.04
N ASP A 328 3.73 -17.05 18.96
CA ASP A 328 3.91 -18.49 18.90
C ASP A 328 2.95 -19.07 17.86
N GLU A 329 2.94 -20.39 17.71
CA GLU A 329 1.92 -21.09 16.91
C GLU A 329 0.51 -20.66 17.35
N PHE A 330 -0.33 -20.33 16.38
CA PHE A 330 -1.72 -20.01 16.68
C PHE A 330 -2.48 -21.29 17.04
N VAL A 331 -3.27 -21.27 18.11
CA VAL A 331 -4.08 -22.42 18.53
C VAL A 331 -5.54 -22.20 18.13
N ILE A 332 -6.07 -23.08 17.29
CA ILE A 332 -7.50 -23.09 16.97
C ILE A 332 -8.24 -23.77 18.12
N THR A 333 -9.02 -22.97 18.86
CA THR A 333 -9.94 -23.46 19.89
C THR A 333 -11.22 -23.98 19.26
N GLU A 334 -12.01 -24.76 20.02
CA GLU A 334 -13.33 -25.19 19.59
C GLU A 334 -14.24 -24.00 19.20
N GLU A 335 -14.17 -22.91 19.98
CA GLU A 335 -14.93 -21.70 19.69
C GLU A 335 -14.50 -21.08 18.36
N TYR A 336 -13.19 -20.97 18.12
CA TYR A 336 -12.66 -20.39 16.89
C TYR A 336 -12.98 -21.25 15.67
N GLU A 337 -12.96 -22.59 15.80
CA GLU A 337 -13.43 -23.51 14.76
C GLU A 337 -14.89 -23.23 14.38
N LYS A 338 -15.78 -23.13 15.38
CA LYS A 338 -17.20 -22.81 15.15
C LYS A 338 -17.35 -21.45 14.46
N GLN A 339 -16.53 -20.47 14.82
CA GLN A 339 -16.52 -19.16 14.17
C GLN A 339 -16.09 -19.26 12.69
N LEU A 340 -15.05 -20.03 12.37
CA LEU A 340 -14.59 -20.25 10.99
C LEU A 340 -15.66 -20.94 10.12
N ARG A 341 -16.29 -22.00 10.64
CA ARG A 341 -17.41 -22.68 9.95
C ARG A 341 -18.57 -21.73 9.71
N ARG A 342 -18.94 -20.95 10.73
CA ARG A 342 -20.02 -19.96 10.63
C ARG A 342 -19.71 -18.89 9.59
N LYS A 343 -18.47 -18.37 9.56
CA LYS A 343 -18.00 -17.42 8.55
C LYS A 343 -18.16 -17.97 7.14
N ALA A 344 -17.68 -19.20 6.89
CA ALA A 344 -17.80 -19.86 5.60
C ALA A 344 -19.27 -20.11 5.19
N PHE A 345 -20.10 -20.59 6.12
CA PHE A 345 -21.51 -20.84 5.90
C PHE A 345 -22.28 -19.56 5.56
N VAL A 346 -22.18 -18.54 6.41
CA VAL A 346 -22.86 -17.24 6.19
C VAL A 346 -22.39 -16.60 4.89
N PHE A 347 -21.09 -16.66 4.58
CA PHE A 347 -20.56 -16.17 3.31
C PHE A 347 -21.21 -16.88 2.13
N LYS A 348 -21.31 -18.21 2.18
CA LYS A 348 -21.95 -19.01 1.11
C LYS A 348 -23.41 -18.64 0.91
N GLU A 349 -24.17 -18.54 2.01
CA GLU A 349 -25.60 -18.20 1.97
C GLU A 349 -25.84 -16.78 1.46
N LYS A 350 -25.07 -15.79 1.94
CA LYS A 350 -25.22 -14.38 1.55
C LYS A 350 -24.82 -14.13 0.10
N THR A 351 -23.81 -14.83 -0.39
CA THR A 351 -23.31 -14.66 -1.77
C THR A 351 -23.98 -15.60 -2.76
N ARG A 352 -24.70 -16.63 -2.29
CA ARG A 352 -25.30 -17.69 -3.11
C ARG A 352 -24.27 -18.39 -4.02
N THR A 353 -23.00 -18.35 -3.65
CA THR A 353 -21.93 -19.00 -4.43
C THR A 353 -22.06 -20.52 -4.38
N ARG A 354 -21.84 -21.15 -5.53
CA ARG A 354 -21.77 -22.62 -5.64
C ARG A 354 -20.32 -23.14 -5.59
N LYS A 355 -19.34 -22.24 -5.52
CA LYS A 355 -17.91 -22.58 -5.47
C LYS A 355 -17.55 -23.30 -4.16
N ASN A 356 -16.52 -24.15 -4.22
CA ASN A 356 -15.97 -24.81 -3.05
C ASN A 356 -15.20 -23.80 -2.19
N ILE A 357 -15.45 -23.79 -0.88
CA ILE A 357 -14.82 -22.86 0.04
C ILE A 357 -13.67 -23.56 0.77
N PHE A 358 -12.46 -23.00 0.65
CA PHE A 358 -11.27 -23.43 1.36
C PHE A 358 -10.91 -22.39 2.42
N ILE A 359 -10.82 -22.83 3.67
CA ILE A 359 -10.37 -21.96 4.77
C ILE A 359 -8.85 -22.05 4.83
N THR A 360 -8.22 -20.88 4.72
CA THR A 360 -6.77 -20.71 4.71
C THR A 360 -6.38 -19.83 5.89
N ILE A 361 -5.40 -20.25 6.68
CA ILE A 361 -4.83 -19.41 7.74
C ILE A 361 -3.44 -18.93 7.29
N VAL A 362 -3.19 -17.63 7.37
CA VAL A 362 -1.84 -17.07 7.24
C VAL A 362 -1.41 -16.63 8.63
N SER A 363 -0.30 -17.15 9.14
CA SER A 363 0.18 -16.78 10.47
C SER A 363 1.70 -16.64 10.53
N VAL A 364 2.21 -16.04 11.61
CA VAL A 364 3.66 -15.81 11.74
C VAL A 364 4.42 -17.12 11.87
N PHE A 365 4.01 -17.98 12.81
CA PHE A 365 4.71 -19.23 13.14
C PHE A 365 3.89 -20.48 12.81
N GLY A 366 2.84 -20.36 12.00
CA GLY A 366 1.93 -21.47 11.71
C GLY A 366 0.80 -21.62 12.74
N VAL A 367 0.09 -22.74 12.62
CA VAL A 367 -1.05 -23.09 13.47
C VAL A 367 -0.80 -24.48 14.05
N GLN A 368 -1.07 -24.63 15.34
CA GLN A 368 -0.94 -25.90 16.02
C GLN A 368 -1.92 -26.93 15.43
N LYS A 369 -1.41 -28.08 14.96
CA LYS A 369 -2.20 -29.15 14.35
C LYS A 369 -2.97 -29.97 15.40
N ASN A 370 -4.04 -29.40 15.93
CA ASN A 370 -4.97 -30.08 16.84
C ASN A 370 -6.23 -30.57 16.10
N ARG A 371 -7.15 -31.25 16.81
CA ARG A 371 -8.41 -31.77 16.23
C ARG A 371 -9.27 -30.70 15.55
N HIS A 372 -9.24 -29.47 16.07
CA HIS A 372 -10.04 -28.35 15.57
C HIS A 372 -9.42 -27.73 14.30
N TYR A 373 -8.08 -27.73 14.20
CA TYR A 373 -7.38 -27.39 12.96
C TYR A 373 -7.73 -28.37 11.85
N LEU A 374 -7.57 -29.68 12.11
CA LEU A 374 -7.78 -30.74 11.12
C LEU A 374 -9.21 -30.78 10.58
N SER A 375 -10.18 -30.27 11.32
CA SER A 375 -11.58 -30.33 10.95
C SER A 375 -12.01 -29.18 10.03
N VAL A 376 -11.32 -28.04 10.03
CA VAL A 376 -11.80 -26.80 9.37
C VAL A 376 -10.77 -26.13 8.46
N VAL A 377 -9.47 -26.24 8.74
CA VAL A 377 -8.42 -25.58 7.97
C VAL A 377 -8.01 -26.47 6.81
N HIS A 378 -8.02 -25.91 5.60
CA HIS A 378 -7.64 -26.61 4.38
C HIS A 378 -6.22 -26.28 3.95
N ASN A 379 -5.79 -25.05 4.18
CA ASN A 379 -4.43 -24.59 3.86
C ASN A 379 -3.89 -23.74 5.02
N GLN A 380 -2.58 -23.81 5.25
CA GLN A 380 -1.88 -22.93 6.15
C GLN A 380 -0.68 -22.35 5.43
N LEU A 381 -0.50 -21.05 5.57
CA LEU A 381 0.69 -20.34 5.15
C LEU A 381 1.39 -19.73 6.36
N VAL A 382 2.72 -19.65 6.30
CA VAL A 382 3.56 -19.00 7.31
C VAL A 382 4.17 -17.71 6.76
N LEU A 383 4.53 -16.78 7.66
CA LEU A 383 5.05 -15.46 7.27
C LEU A 383 6.23 -15.53 6.30
N GLY A 384 7.13 -16.52 6.46
CA GLY A 384 8.29 -16.71 5.57
C GLY A 384 7.92 -16.87 4.10
N GLU A 385 6.74 -17.39 3.78
CA GLU A 385 6.29 -17.50 2.38
C GLU A 385 6.03 -16.14 1.73
N LEU A 386 5.75 -15.10 2.52
CA LEU A 386 5.60 -13.73 2.04
C LEU A 386 6.93 -13.05 1.68
N PHE A 387 8.07 -13.64 2.06
CA PHE A 387 9.42 -13.19 1.68
C PHE A 387 9.89 -13.77 0.34
N THR A 388 9.02 -14.48 -0.37
CA THR A 388 9.36 -15.01 -1.69
C THR A 388 9.42 -13.87 -2.73
N PRO A 389 10.49 -13.79 -3.54
CA PRO A 389 10.60 -12.81 -4.63
C PRO A 389 9.58 -13.06 -5.75
#